data_AF-A0A935LKY2-F1
#
_entry.id   AF-A0A935LKY2-F1
#
_cell.length_a   1.000
_cell.length_b   1.000
_cell.length_c   1.000
_cell.angle_alpha   90.00
_cell.angle_beta   90.00
_cell.angle_gamma   90.00
#
_symmetry.space_group_name_H-M   'P 1'
#
loop_
_entity.id
_entity.type
_entity.pdbx_description
1 polymer ?
#
loop_
_entity_poly.entity_id
_entity_poly.type
_entity_poly.pdbx_seq_one_letter_code
_entity_poly.pdbx_strand_id
1 'polypeptide(L)'
;MIRKRNIKFLLIRLAAFFGFINFNIYLAAQAPLDREYKAVAENRANKIVVRLGITDSSAFYKVRDIIAEQYIDLKNIHENRDAQIKAIKETNGISNQSNPESKIQLVQQNADNQLEKLHKAYMSKLSQHLSAAQVEKVKDGMTYGVLPITYKGYLEMIPRLSKEEKNSFMMPW
;
A
#
# COMPACT_ATOMS: atom_id res chain seq x y z
N MET A 1 -49.41 33.54 2.11
CA MET A 1 -47.97 33.48 1.79
C MET A 1 -47.21 32.81 2.94
N ILE A 2 -47.28 31.48 3.05
CA ILE A 2 -46.77 30.70 4.18
C ILE A 2 -45.95 29.52 3.61
N ARG A 3 -44.80 29.20 4.26
CA ARG A 3 -44.06 27.93 4.18
C ARG A 3 -43.22 27.57 2.93
N LYS A 4 -42.31 28.44 2.45
CA LYS A 4 -41.13 27.97 1.67
C LYS A 4 -39.88 27.69 2.51
N ARG A 5 -39.77 28.28 3.72
CA ARG A 5 -38.57 28.20 4.57
C ARG A 5 -38.44 26.87 5.33
N ASN A 6 -39.55 26.22 5.68
CA ASN A 6 -39.55 25.00 6.51
C ASN A 6 -39.33 23.70 5.71
N ILE A 7 -39.55 23.71 4.38
CA ILE A 7 -39.34 22.56 3.50
C ILE A 7 -37.85 22.31 3.25
N LYS A 8 -37.04 23.38 3.14
CA LYS A 8 -35.58 23.27 2.99
C LYS A 8 -34.93 22.59 4.20
N PHE A 9 -35.40 22.88 5.43
CA PHE A 9 -34.89 22.22 6.65
C PHE A 9 -35.37 20.78 6.82
N LEU A 10 -36.53 20.40 6.28
CA LEU A 10 -37.04 19.02 6.30
C LEU A 10 -36.27 18.12 5.30
N LEU A 11 -35.92 18.65 4.12
CA LEU A 11 -35.14 17.93 3.10
C LEU A 11 -33.68 17.70 3.51
N ILE A 12 -33.07 18.66 4.23
CA ILE A 12 -31.72 18.49 4.80
C ILE A 12 -31.67 17.39 5.86
N ARG A 13 -32.76 17.19 6.63
CA ARG A 13 -32.84 16.11 7.64
C ARG A 13 -33.08 14.72 7.04
N LEU A 14 -33.73 14.61 5.87
CA LEU A 14 -33.87 13.34 5.14
C LEU A 14 -32.57 12.91 4.44
N ALA A 15 -31.81 13.85 3.88
CA ALA A 15 -30.50 13.58 3.27
C ALA A 15 -29.46 13.12 4.30
N ALA A 16 -29.51 13.65 5.51
CA ALA A 16 -28.64 13.23 6.61
C ALA A 16 -28.95 11.81 7.14
N PHE A 17 -30.20 11.36 7.04
CA PHE A 17 -30.60 10.01 7.45
C PHE A 17 -30.24 8.94 6.39
N PHE A 18 -30.31 9.29 5.09
CA PHE A 18 -29.84 8.42 4.00
C PHE A 18 -28.31 8.32 3.92
N GLY A 19 -27.57 9.36 4.33
CA GLY A 19 -26.10 9.31 4.39
C GLY A 19 -25.54 8.38 5.46
N PHE A 20 -26.24 8.21 6.58
CA PHE A 20 -25.79 7.38 7.71
C PHE A 20 -26.04 5.87 7.49
N ILE A 21 -27.07 5.51 6.72
CA ILE A 21 -27.39 4.12 6.39
C ILE A 21 -26.37 3.56 5.37
N ASN A 22 -25.91 4.38 4.43
CA ASN A 22 -24.94 3.94 3.42
C ASN A 22 -23.56 3.63 4.02
N PHE A 23 -23.03 4.44 4.96
CA PHE A 23 -21.71 4.19 5.57
C PHE A 23 -21.60 2.84 6.31
N ASN A 24 -22.66 2.41 7.00
CA ASN A 24 -22.68 1.17 7.77
C ASN A 24 -22.71 -0.10 6.88
N ILE A 25 -23.33 -0.03 5.70
CA ILE A 25 -23.40 -1.16 4.78
C ILE A 25 -22.04 -1.38 4.07
N TYR A 26 -21.31 -0.30 3.75
CA TYR A 26 -19.96 -0.42 3.18
C TYR A 26 -18.94 -1.01 4.17
N LEU A 27 -18.97 -0.63 5.45
CA LEU A 27 -18.06 -1.22 6.46
C LEU A 27 -18.32 -2.72 6.68
N ALA A 28 -19.59 -3.14 6.69
CA ALA A 28 -19.95 -4.55 6.92
C ALA A 28 -19.57 -5.46 5.75
N ALA A 29 -19.62 -4.96 4.50
CA ALA A 29 -19.19 -5.70 3.32
C ALA A 29 -17.66 -5.75 3.15
N GLN A 30 -16.94 -4.76 3.68
CA GLN A 30 -15.47 -4.70 3.61
C GLN A 30 -14.80 -5.63 4.64
N ALA A 31 -15.39 -5.79 5.84
CA ALA A 31 -14.80 -6.57 6.93
C ALA A 31 -14.46 -8.05 6.59
N PRO A 32 -15.29 -8.80 5.82
CA PRO A 32 -14.92 -10.15 5.36
C PRO A 32 -13.75 -10.16 4.38
N LEU A 33 -13.70 -9.20 3.44
CA LEU A 33 -12.66 -9.08 2.42
C LEU A 33 -11.31 -8.70 3.04
N ASP A 34 -11.35 -7.84 4.07
CA ASP A 34 -10.18 -7.45 4.84
C ASP A 34 -9.61 -8.63 5.66
N ARG A 35 -10.48 -9.50 6.20
CA ARG A 35 -10.03 -10.73 6.89
C ARG A 35 -9.37 -11.72 5.94
N GLU A 36 -9.91 -11.91 4.75
CA GLU A 36 -9.32 -12.81 3.75
C GLU A 36 -7.95 -12.30 3.28
N TYR A 37 -7.85 -11.00 2.96
CA TYR A 37 -6.58 -10.42 2.56
C TYR A 37 -5.52 -10.46 3.67
N LYS A 38 -5.93 -10.26 4.93
CA LYS A 38 -5.03 -10.40 6.08
C LYS A 38 -4.37 -11.77 6.12
N ALA A 39 -5.12 -12.85 5.93
CA ALA A 39 -4.57 -14.21 5.89
C ALA A 39 -3.58 -14.40 4.72
N VAL A 40 -3.84 -13.79 3.56
CA VAL A 40 -2.91 -13.80 2.43
C VAL A 40 -1.62 -13.05 2.77
N ALA A 41 -1.72 -11.87 3.39
CA ALA A 41 -0.56 -11.07 3.81
C ALA A 41 0.28 -11.81 4.85
N GLU A 42 -0.35 -12.43 5.85
CA GLU A 42 0.32 -13.25 6.86
C GLU A 42 1.04 -14.45 6.24
N ASN A 43 0.41 -15.14 5.29
CA ASN A 43 1.03 -16.26 4.59
C ASN A 43 2.25 -15.84 3.76
N ARG A 44 2.16 -14.68 3.09
CA ARG A 44 3.30 -14.10 2.34
C ARG A 44 4.43 -13.73 3.28
N ALA A 45 4.13 -13.00 4.35
CA ALA A 45 5.09 -12.61 5.37
C ALA A 45 5.78 -13.84 5.99
N ASN A 46 5.02 -14.88 6.34
CA ASN A 46 5.56 -16.11 6.92
C ASN A 46 6.60 -16.77 6.00
N LYS A 47 6.34 -16.85 4.69
CA LYS A 47 7.29 -17.40 3.71
C LYS A 47 8.60 -16.61 3.65
N ILE A 48 8.56 -15.30 3.90
CA ILE A 48 9.74 -14.45 3.96
C ILE A 48 10.50 -14.72 5.27
N VAL A 49 9.82 -14.66 6.41
CA VAL A 49 10.46 -14.77 7.73
C VAL A 49 11.09 -16.14 7.97
N VAL A 50 10.50 -17.23 7.46
CA VAL A 50 11.10 -18.57 7.51
C VAL A 50 12.51 -18.60 6.92
N ARG A 51 12.79 -17.79 5.88
CA ARG A 51 14.10 -17.72 5.22
C ARG A 51 15.12 -16.86 5.96
N LEU A 52 14.69 -16.11 6.99
CA LEU A 52 15.56 -15.26 7.80
C LEU A 52 16.32 -16.03 8.88
N GLY A 53 15.90 -17.26 9.21
CA GLY A 53 16.54 -18.10 10.23
C GLY A 53 16.38 -17.58 11.66
N ILE A 54 15.29 -16.86 11.95
CA ILE A 54 14.99 -16.37 13.30
C ILE A 54 14.58 -17.56 14.17
N THR A 55 15.35 -17.85 15.21
CA THR A 55 15.11 -18.98 16.12
C THR A 55 14.18 -18.63 17.28
N ASP A 56 14.18 -17.37 17.72
CA ASP A 56 13.27 -16.88 18.76
C ASP A 56 11.85 -16.74 18.20
N SER A 57 10.90 -17.46 18.80
CA SER A 57 9.53 -17.51 18.32
C SER A 57 8.80 -16.17 18.44
N SER A 58 9.08 -15.40 19.49
CA SER A 58 8.48 -14.08 19.68
C SER A 58 8.93 -13.10 18.60
N ALA A 59 10.25 -13.02 18.37
CA ALA A 59 10.84 -12.21 17.31
C ALA A 59 10.36 -12.65 15.92
N PHE A 60 10.23 -13.96 15.68
CA PHE A 60 9.69 -14.49 14.42
C PHE A 60 8.29 -13.93 14.13
N TYR A 61 7.34 -14.09 15.07
CA TYR A 61 5.97 -13.63 14.86
C TYR A 61 5.89 -12.12 14.80
N LYS A 62 6.70 -11.40 15.60
CA LYS A 62 6.77 -9.95 15.56
C LYS A 62 7.18 -9.43 14.18
N VAL A 63 8.24 -10.00 13.60
CA VAL A 63 8.72 -9.63 12.26
C VAL A 63 7.70 -10.02 11.19
N ARG A 64 7.08 -11.20 11.30
CA ARG A 64 6.01 -11.62 10.38
C ARG A 64 4.88 -10.60 10.37
N ASP A 65 4.43 -10.16 11.55
CA ASP A 65 3.30 -9.25 11.68
C ASP A 65 3.65 -7.86 11.13
N ILE A 66 4.87 -7.37 11.36
CA ILE A 66 5.36 -6.12 10.77
C ILE A 66 5.33 -6.17 9.22
N ILE A 67 5.77 -7.28 8.62
CA ILE A 67 5.75 -7.45 7.15
C ILE A 67 4.32 -7.60 6.63
N ALA A 68 3.45 -8.33 7.33
CA ALA A 68 2.06 -8.49 6.95
C ALA A 68 1.29 -7.16 7.00
N GLU A 69 1.51 -6.37 8.06
CA GLU A 69 0.97 -5.02 8.21
C GLU A 69 1.40 -4.12 7.05
N GLN A 70 2.68 -4.16 6.64
CA GLN A 70 3.16 -3.40 5.49
C GLN A 70 2.40 -3.73 4.19
N TYR A 71 2.09 -5.00 3.92
CA TYR A 71 1.29 -5.38 2.75
C TYR A 71 -0.13 -4.80 2.80
N ILE A 72 -0.75 -4.84 3.98
CA ILE A 72 -2.10 -4.33 4.22
C ILE A 72 -2.13 -2.81 4.05
N ASP A 73 -1.16 -2.10 4.64
CA ASP A 73 -1.07 -0.64 4.55
C ASP A 73 -0.84 -0.17 3.11
N LEU A 74 0.03 -0.85 2.36
CA LEU A 74 0.24 -0.59 0.92
C LEU A 74 -1.05 -0.78 0.12
N LYS A 75 -1.76 -1.89 0.33
CA LYS A 75 -3.05 -2.15 -0.32
C LYS A 75 -4.03 -1.02 -0.03
N ASN A 76 -4.19 -0.65 1.23
CA ASN A 76 -5.16 0.36 1.66
C ASN A 76 -4.86 1.74 1.03
N ILE A 77 -3.59 2.15 0.98
CA ILE A 77 -3.19 3.40 0.33
C ILE A 77 -3.54 3.37 -1.17
N HIS A 78 -3.22 2.27 -1.85
CA HIS A 78 -3.50 2.13 -3.29
C HIS A 78 -5.00 2.06 -3.60
N GLU A 79 -5.78 1.27 -2.84
CA GLU A 79 -7.23 1.18 -3.03
C GLU A 79 -7.92 2.53 -2.80
N ASN A 80 -7.52 3.26 -1.77
CA ASN A 80 -8.07 4.59 -1.51
C ASN A 80 -7.71 5.59 -2.62
N ARG A 81 -6.46 5.57 -3.11
CA ARG A 81 -6.03 6.38 -4.26
C ARG A 81 -6.86 6.05 -5.50
N ASP A 82 -7.02 4.77 -5.81
CA ASP A 82 -7.70 4.31 -7.02
C ASP A 82 -9.20 4.61 -6.96
N ALA A 83 -9.83 4.46 -5.79
CA ALA A 83 -11.21 4.84 -5.56
C ALA A 83 -11.44 6.35 -5.77
N GLN A 84 -10.55 7.21 -5.25
CA GLN A 84 -10.64 8.66 -5.45
C GLN A 84 -10.44 9.05 -6.92
N ILE A 85 -9.45 8.46 -7.60
CA ILE A 85 -9.22 8.70 -9.04
C ILE A 85 -10.44 8.27 -9.86
N LYS A 86 -11.04 7.12 -9.54
CA LYS A 86 -12.26 6.64 -10.19
C LYS A 86 -13.42 7.62 -10.00
N ALA A 87 -13.66 8.07 -8.78
CA ALA A 87 -14.71 9.05 -8.47
C ALA A 87 -14.50 10.39 -9.21
N ILE A 88 -13.25 10.86 -9.32
CA ILE A 88 -12.91 12.06 -10.11
C ILE A 88 -13.27 11.83 -11.58
N LYS A 89 -12.86 10.71 -12.18
CA LYS A 89 -13.14 10.41 -13.60
C LYS A 89 -14.64 10.31 -13.89
N GLU A 90 -15.41 9.66 -13.02
CA GLU A 90 -16.86 9.54 -13.14
C GLU A 90 -17.56 10.91 -13.02
N THR A 91 -17.14 11.75 -12.06
CA THR A 91 -17.71 13.09 -11.87
C THR A 91 -17.43 14.00 -13.06
N ASN A 92 -16.24 13.93 -13.65
CA ASN A 92 -15.90 14.72 -14.84
C ASN A 92 -16.71 14.29 -16.07
N GLY A 93 -16.96 12.99 -16.25
CA GLY A 93 -17.84 12.49 -17.33
C GLY A 93 -19.29 12.98 -17.23
N ILE A 94 -19.77 13.30 -16.02
CA ILE A 94 -21.13 13.81 -15.77
C ILE A 94 -21.22 15.33 -15.91
N SER A 95 -20.20 16.07 -15.46
CA SER A 95 -20.27 17.53 -15.27
C SER A 95 -19.36 18.36 -16.20
N ASN A 96 -18.54 17.74 -17.05
CA ASN A 96 -17.51 18.40 -17.86
C ASN A 96 -16.71 19.44 -17.05
N GLN A 97 -16.36 19.08 -15.80
CA GLN A 97 -15.60 19.94 -14.92
C GLN A 97 -14.23 20.26 -15.52
N SER A 98 -13.85 21.54 -15.44
CA SER A 98 -12.52 21.99 -15.81
C SER A 98 -11.50 21.41 -14.83
N ASN A 99 -10.47 20.73 -15.36
CA ASN A 99 -9.28 20.25 -14.65
C ASN A 99 -9.37 18.92 -13.83
N PRO A 100 -9.76 17.79 -14.45
CA PRO A 100 -9.60 16.45 -13.86
C PRO A 100 -8.15 16.11 -13.51
N GLU A 101 -7.21 16.52 -14.37
CA GLU A 101 -5.82 16.08 -14.31
C GLU A 101 -5.11 16.60 -13.05
N SER A 102 -5.24 17.89 -12.72
CA SER A 102 -4.63 18.42 -11.48
C SER A 102 -5.22 17.79 -10.22
N LYS A 103 -6.50 17.39 -10.22
CA LYS A 103 -7.11 16.68 -9.08
C LYS A 103 -6.53 15.28 -8.94
N ILE A 104 -6.37 14.55 -10.05
CA ILE A 104 -5.74 13.23 -10.07
C ILE A 104 -4.29 13.33 -9.58
N GLN A 105 -3.54 14.32 -10.05
CA GLN A 105 -2.17 14.57 -9.64
C GLN A 105 -2.07 14.84 -8.12
N LEU A 106 -2.98 15.62 -7.56
CA LEU A 106 -3.03 15.87 -6.11
C LEU A 106 -3.31 14.57 -5.32
N VAL A 107 -4.21 13.72 -5.81
CA VAL A 107 -4.48 12.41 -5.19
C VAL A 107 -3.25 11.50 -5.24
N GLN A 108 -2.52 11.49 -6.35
CA GLN A 108 -1.27 10.75 -6.49
C GLN A 108 -0.20 11.26 -5.53
N GLN A 109 0.03 12.58 -5.49
CA GLN A 109 0.99 13.19 -4.55
C GLN A 109 0.66 12.90 -3.09
N ASN A 110 -0.62 12.92 -2.72
CA ASN A 110 -1.05 12.54 -1.37
C ASN A 110 -0.74 11.07 -1.05
N ALA A 111 -0.97 10.17 -2.01
CA ALA A 111 -0.63 8.76 -1.86
C ALA A 111 0.90 8.57 -1.74
N ASP A 112 1.69 9.24 -2.56
CA ASP A 112 3.16 9.16 -2.51
C ASP A 112 3.71 9.65 -1.15
N ASN A 113 3.17 10.75 -0.63
CA ASN A 113 3.50 11.24 0.71
C ASN A 113 3.13 10.24 1.82
N GLN A 114 2.03 9.50 1.67
CA GLN A 114 1.66 8.43 2.61
C GLN A 114 2.63 7.24 2.50
N LEU A 115 3.01 6.86 1.28
CA LEU A 115 3.96 5.79 1.02
C LEU A 115 5.35 6.10 1.60
N GLU A 116 5.84 7.34 1.47
CA GLU A 116 7.12 7.74 2.06
C GLU A 116 7.11 7.64 3.59
N LYS A 117 6.03 8.11 4.23
CA LYS A 117 5.86 8.01 5.69
C LYS A 117 5.81 6.55 6.14
N LEU A 118 5.03 5.74 5.42
CA LEU A 118 4.92 4.30 5.66
C LEU A 118 6.28 3.62 5.52
N HIS A 119 7.04 3.92 4.47
CA HIS A 119 8.37 3.36 4.23
C HIS A 119 9.33 3.65 5.39
N LYS A 120 9.40 4.91 5.84
CA LYS A 120 10.25 5.31 6.98
C LYS A 120 9.88 4.56 8.25
N ALA A 121 8.59 4.47 8.56
CA ALA A 121 8.10 3.74 9.72
C ALA A 121 8.41 2.23 9.63
N TYR A 122 8.21 1.63 8.46
CA TYR A 122 8.48 0.22 8.20
C TYR A 122 9.96 -0.13 8.37
N MET A 123 10.87 0.67 7.78
CA MET A 123 12.32 0.49 7.95
C MET A 123 12.73 0.62 9.41
N SER A 124 12.16 1.58 10.15
CA SER A 124 12.41 1.72 11.59
C SER A 124 11.95 0.50 12.39
N LYS A 125 10.71 0.02 12.16
CA LYS A 125 10.16 -1.18 12.81
C LYS A 125 11.02 -2.42 12.53
N LEU A 126 11.44 -2.64 11.29
CA LEU A 126 12.29 -3.79 10.93
C LEU A 126 13.66 -3.73 11.61
N SER A 127 14.30 -2.56 11.59
CA SER A 127 15.67 -2.39 12.11
C SER A 127 15.77 -2.56 13.64
N GLN A 128 14.64 -2.49 14.35
CA GLN A 128 14.56 -2.80 15.78
C GLN A 128 14.66 -4.30 16.08
N HIS A 129 14.33 -5.16 15.11
CA HIS A 129 14.25 -6.61 15.29
C HIS A 129 15.22 -7.39 14.41
N LEU A 130 15.77 -6.76 13.37
CA LEU A 130 16.58 -7.41 12.35
C LEU A 130 17.93 -6.70 12.17
N SER A 131 18.96 -7.48 11.86
CA SER A 131 20.22 -6.96 11.33
C SER A 131 20.04 -6.38 9.93
N ALA A 132 20.95 -5.50 9.49
CA ALA A 132 20.94 -4.94 8.14
C ALA A 132 20.87 -6.01 7.04
N ALA A 133 21.63 -7.11 7.19
CA ALA A 133 21.62 -8.22 6.24
C ALA A 133 20.25 -8.96 6.20
N GLN A 134 19.56 -9.06 7.33
CA GLN A 134 18.21 -9.63 7.36
C GLN A 134 17.18 -8.68 6.76
N VAL A 135 17.34 -7.36 6.94
CA VAL A 135 16.49 -6.36 6.29
C VAL A 135 16.62 -6.46 4.76
N GLU A 136 17.82 -6.61 4.21
CA GLU A 136 17.99 -6.85 2.78
C GLU A 136 17.29 -8.13 2.30
N LYS A 137 17.39 -9.24 3.06
CA LYS A 137 16.64 -10.47 2.75
C LYS A 137 15.12 -10.26 2.78
N VAL A 138 14.61 -9.39 3.65
CA VAL A 138 13.18 -9.03 3.64
C VAL A 138 12.83 -8.27 2.36
N LYS A 139 13.64 -7.28 1.96
CA LYS A 139 13.43 -6.54 0.70
C LYS A 139 13.45 -7.46 -0.51
N ASP A 140 14.42 -8.37 -0.58
CA ASP A 140 14.48 -9.41 -1.62
C ASP A 140 13.24 -10.29 -1.58
N GLY A 141 12.83 -10.76 -0.40
CA GLY A 141 11.65 -11.59 -0.22
C GLY A 141 10.36 -10.91 -0.70
N MET A 142 10.22 -9.61 -0.45
CA MET A 142 9.06 -8.83 -0.90
C MET A 142 9.06 -8.54 -2.41
N THR A 143 10.23 -8.58 -3.05
CA THR A 143 10.44 -8.30 -4.49
C THR A 143 10.76 -9.56 -5.29
N TYR A 144 10.50 -10.76 -4.72
CA TYR A 144 10.76 -12.05 -5.35
C TYR A 144 12.24 -12.31 -5.72
N GLY A 145 13.18 -11.60 -5.09
CA GLY A 145 14.61 -11.73 -5.37
C GLY A 145 14.99 -11.26 -6.76
N VAL A 146 14.25 -10.32 -7.34
CA VAL A 146 14.53 -9.80 -8.69
C VAL A 146 15.96 -9.28 -8.80
N LEU A 147 16.45 -8.49 -7.84
CA LEU A 147 17.82 -7.95 -7.88
C LEU A 147 18.89 -9.07 -7.98
N PRO A 148 18.98 -10.04 -7.05
CA PRO A 148 19.98 -11.09 -7.16
C PRO A 148 19.82 -11.99 -8.38
N ILE A 149 18.59 -12.26 -8.83
CA ILE A 149 18.32 -13.06 -10.04
C ILE A 149 18.81 -12.31 -11.29
N THR A 150 18.42 -11.06 -11.44
CA THR A 150 18.76 -10.23 -12.60
C THR A 150 20.26 -9.96 -12.65
N TYR A 151 20.88 -9.66 -11.51
CA TYR A 151 22.33 -9.45 -11.44
C TYR A 151 23.11 -10.71 -11.85
N LYS A 152 22.70 -11.89 -11.35
CA LYS A 152 23.28 -13.17 -11.77
C LYS A 152 23.14 -13.38 -13.27
N GLY A 153 21.96 -13.12 -13.84
CA GLY A 153 21.72 -13.22 -15.27
C GLY A 153 22.67 -12.34 -16.09
N TYR A 154 22.91 -11.09 -15.66
CA TYR A 154 23.88 -10.22 -16.33
C TYR A 154 25.31 -10.76 -16.27
N LEU A 155 25.74 -11.32 -15.14
CA LEU A 155 27.07 -11.92 -15.01
C LEU A 155 27.25 -13.15 -15.92
N GLU A 156 26.21 -13.97 -16.09
CA GLU A 156 26.22 -15.14 -16.97
C GLU A 156 26.24 -14.73 -18.45
N MET A 157 25.50 -13.68 -18.81
CA MET A 157 25.45 -13.15 -20.18
C MET A 157 26.72 -12.40 -20.58
N ILE A 158 27.41 -11.77 -19.62
CA ILE A 158 28.59 -10.94 -19.86
C ILE A 158 29.73 -11.36 -18.90
N PRO A 159 30.42 -12.48 -19.17
CA PRO A 159 31.41 -13.05 -18.23
C PRO A 159 32.64 -12.17 -18.00
N ARG A 160 32.89 -11.21 -18.90
CA ARG A 160 34.08 -10.34 -18.91
C ARG A 160 33.85 -8.96 -18.28
N LEU A 161 32.74 -8.74 -17.57
CA LEU A 161 32.50 -7.47 -16.88
C LEU A 161 33.65 -7.16 -15.90
N SER A 162 34.16 -5.94 -16.00
CA SER A 162 35.10 -5.35 -15.05
C SER A 162 34.43 -5.16 -13.68
N LYS A 163 35.24 -4.85 -12.66
CA LYS A 163 34.71 -4.63 -11.30
C LYS A 163 33.86 -3.37 -11.25
N GLU A 164 34.24 -2.36 -12.01
CA GLU A 164 33.59 -1.06 -12.11
C GLU A 164 32.22 -1.20 -12.78
N GLU A 165 32.13 -1.97 -13.88
CA GLU A 165 30.87 -2.24 -14.56
C GLU A 165 29.92 -3.05 -13.66
N LYS A 166 30.44 -4.06 -12.95
CA LYS A 166 29.66 -4.83 -11.96
C LYS A 166 29.07 -3.95 -10.86
N ASN A 167 29.82 -2.96 -10.39
CA ASN A 167 29.35 -2.04 -9.35
C ASN A 167 28.27 -1.10 -9.87
N SER A 168 28.34 -0.68 -11.14
CA SER A 168 27.31 0.16 -11.77
C SER A 168 25.92 -0.51 -11.73
N PHE A 169 25.86 -1.83 -11.94
CA PHE A 169 24.62 -2.60 -11.83
C PHE A 169 24.05 -2.73 -10.41
N MET A 170 24.88 -2.57 -9.37
CA MET A 170 24.50 -2.76 -7.97
C MET A 170 24.25 -1.45 -7.22
N MET A 171 24.38 -0.30 -7.87
CA MET A 171 24.13 0.98 -7.20
C MET A 171 22.63 1.19 -6.94
N PRO A 172 22.25 1.70 -5.74
CA PRO A 172 20.89 2.13 -5.50
C PRO A 172 20.57 3.31 -6.42
N TRP A 173 19.51 3.19 -7.22
CA TRP A 173 18.95 4.26 -8.04
C TRP A 173 18.17 5.25 -7.19
#